data_AF-A0A954STX3-F1
#
_entry.id   AF-A0A954STX3-F1
#
_cell.length_a   1.000
_cell.length_b   1.000
_cell.length_c   1.000
_cell.angle_alpha   90.00
_cell.angle_beta   90.00
_cell.angle_gamma   90.00
#
_symmetry.space_group_name_H-M   'P 1'
#
loop_
_entity.id
_entity.type
_entity.pdbx_description
1 polymer ?
#
loop_
_entity_poly.entity_id
_entity_poly.type
_entity_poly.pdbx_seq_one_letter_code
_entity_poly.pdbx_strand_id
1 'polypeptide(L)'
;MDDPRSDELYVARQRGMILVLALGLAAVLVTAKVVLLPFPVETFGELVRWVLRLAIVAAADVLFVALLAVAAWGLAWCTARRRRLRSACRVLTVAAFLVAGWYGVASVPMYRMTMVPITVELLSFSGGPVLMASSLAPFFNVASIASLLAITVGTAAAVWWSWQHRHSPRLGRLMRAGVLVPVVVLIVAYTSVCRAYVRGEWTDPNRWERRISYSPHAVFLTSCLRELFRSDRLTFSLDADEVDTADFDPHADERTERP
;
A
#
# COMPACT_ATOMS: atom_id res chain seq x y z
N MET A 1 -5.37 -27.28 -31.76
CA MET A 1 -4.75 -26.08 -32.35
C MET A 1 -5.42 -24.89 -31.68
N ASP A 2 -4.70 -24.18 -30.81
CA ASP A 2 -5.24 -22.99 -30.14
C ASP A 2 -5.26 -21.83 -31.13
N ASP A 3 -6.42 -21.16 -31.27
CA ASP A 3 -6.61 -20.03 -32.18
C ASP A 3 -5.83 -18.81 -31.64
N PRO A 4 -4.81 -18.28 -32.35
CA PRO A 4 -4.01 -17.14 -31.91
C PRO A 4 -4.86 -15.88 -31.67
N ARG A 5 -6.03 -15.75 -32.32
CA ARG A 5 -6.95 -14.64 -32.10
C ARG A 5 -7.55 -14.66 -30.70
N SER A 6 -7.71 -15.85 -30.10
CA SER A 6 -8.25 -16.00 -28.76
C SER A 6 -7.30 -15.49 -27.66
N ASP A 7 -5.99 -15.56 -27.91
CA ASP A 7 -4.94 -15.11 -26.99
C ASP A 7 -4.85 -13.58 -26.96
N GLU A 8 -4.88 -12.95 -28.13
CA GLU A 8 -4.85 -11.48 -28.25
C GLU A 8 -6.08 -10.84 -27.59
N LEU A 9 -7.26 -11.42 -27.80
CA LEU A 9 -8.51 -10.94 -27.19
C LEU A 9 -8.46 -11.07 -25.66
N TYR A 10 -7.89 -12.16 -25.13
CA TYR A 10 -7.72 -12.35 -23.70
C TYR A 10 -6.80 -11.27 -23.10
N VAL A 11 -5.62 -11.07 -23.68
CA VAL A 11 -4.65 -10.08 -23.20
C VAL A 11 -5.22 -8.67 -23.28
N ALA A 12 -5.93 -8.32 -24.37
CA ALA A 12 -6.59 -7.03 -24.51
C ALA A 12 -7.65 -6.78 -23.42
N ARG A 13 -8.48 -7.79 -23.11
CA ARG A 13 -9.49 -7.69 -22.05
C ARG A 13 -8.87 -7.53 -20.67
N GLN A 14 -7.83 -8.30 -20.38
CA GLN A 14 -7.17 -8.26 -19.09
C GLN A 14 -6.45 -6.94 -18.85
N ARG A 15 -5.88 -6.32 -19.89
CA ARG A 15 -5.32 -4.95 -19.81
C ARG A 15 -6.36 -3.93 -19.33
N GLY A 16 -7.56 -3.94 -19.94
CA GLY A 16 -8.63 -3.05 -19.54
C GLY A 16 -9.02 -3.22 -18.06
N MET A 17 -9.17 -4.47 -17.62
CA MET A 17 -9.46 -4.79 -16.21
C MET A 17 -8.35 -4.32 -15.26
N ILE A 18 -7.09 -4.59 -15.58
CA ILE A 18 -5.93 -4.17 -14.76
C ILE A 18 -5.90 -2.64 -14.64
N LEU A 19 -6.15 -1.91 -15.74
CA LEU A 19 -6.18 -0.46 -15.71
C LEU A 19 -7.27 0.08 -14.77
N VAL A 20 -8.49 -0.46 -14.85
CA VAL A 20 -9.60 -0.03 -13.98
C VAL A 20 -9.31 -0.36 -12.52
N LEU A 21 -8.77 -1.55 -12.23
CA LEU A 21 -8.36 -1.93 -10.87
C LEU A 21 -7.23 -1.03 -10.34
N ALA A 22 -6.25 -0.70 -11.18
CA ALA A 22 -5.16 0.20 -10.81
C ALA A 22 -5.64 1.62 -10.53
N LEU A 23 -6.49 2.18 -11.39
CA LEU A 23 -7.08 3.50 -11.17
C LEU A 23 -7.95 3.52 -9.90
N GLY A 24 -8.77 2.49 -9.69
CA GLY A 24 -9.58 2.34 -8.49
C GLY A 24 -8.72 2.27 -7.22
N LEU A 25 -7.67 1.44 -7.23
CA LEU A 25 -6.75 1.34 -6.10
C LEU A 25 -5.99 2.64 -5.85
N ALA A 26 -5.50 3.31 -6.90
CA ALA A 26 -4.85 4.61 -6.76
C ALA A 26 -5.78 5.65 -6.12
N ALA A 27 -7.04 5.71 -6.55
CA ALA A 27 -8.04 6.62 -5.97
C ALA A 27 -8.29 6.31 -4.48
N VAL A 28 -8.39 5.03 -4.11
CA VAL A 28 -8.54 4.60 -2.72
C VAL A 28 -7.34 5.02 -1.87
N LEU A 29 -6.11 4.76 -2.33
CA LEU A 29 -4.91 5.09 -1.57
C LEU A 29 -4.70 6.61 -1.44
N VAL A 30 -4.97 7.38 -2.51
CA VAL A 30 -4.93 8.84 -2.45
C VAL A 30 -5.98 9.37 -1.46
N THR A 31 -7.20 8.82 -1.48
CA THR A 31 -8.26 9.20 -0.54
C THR A 31 -7.86 8.89 0.90
N ALA A 32 -7.23 7.74 1.15
CA ALA A 32 -6.69 7.39 2.46
C ALA A 32 -5.67 8.42 2.95
N LYS A 33 -4.81 8.95 2.06
CA LYS A 33 -3.87 10.04 2.40
C LYS A 33 -4.56 11.36 2.64
N VAL A 34 -5.60 11.70 1.87
CA VAL A 34 -6.41 12.91 2.11
C VAL A 34 -7.02 12.88 3.51
N VAL A 35 -7.52 11.73 3.96
CA VAL A 35 -8.11 11.55 5.31
C VAL A 35 -7.08 11.63 6.44
N LEU A 36 -5.80 11.39 6.14
CA LEU A 36 -4.69 11.48 7.09
C LEU A 36 -4.05 12.87 7.14
N LEU A 37 -4.12 13.63 6.07
CA LEU A 37 -3.59 15.00 6.01
C LEU A 37 -4.63 15.97 6.58
N PRO A 38 -4.27 16.87 7.52
CA PRO A 38 -5.14 17.95 7.92
C PRO A 38 -5.42 18.86 6.72
N PHE A 39 -6.60 19.47 6.69
CA PHE A 39 -7.04 20.37 5.62
C PHE A 39 -7.14 21.82 6.11
N PRO A 40 -6.01 22.51 6.38
CA PRO A 40 -6.00 23.91 6.78
C PRO A 40 -6.01 24.80 5.53
N VAL A 41 -7.13 24.85 4.83
CA VAL A 41 -7.26 25.64 3.60
C VAL A 41 -8.25 26.79 3.83
N GLU A 42 -7.73 27.99 3.97
CA GLU A 42 -8.50 29.24 4.00
C GLU A 42 -8.29 30.03 2.70
N THR A 43 -7.12 29.91 2.09
CA THR A 43 -6.75 30.62 0.85
C THR A 43 -6.42 29.69 -0.31
N PHE A 44 -6.49 30.20 -1.54
CA PHE A 44 -6.09 29.45 -2.74
C PHE A 44 -4.61 29.04 -2.71
N GLY A 45 -3.73 29.88 -2.15
CA GLY A 45 -2.31 29.55 -2.00
C GLY A 45 -2.08 28.36 -1.07
N GLU A 46 -2.84 28.26 0.02
CA GLU A 46 -2.82 27.11 0.93
C GLU A 46 -3.36 25.85 0.26
N LEU A 47 -4.40 25.96 -0.56
CA LEU A 47 -4.91 24.84 -1.33
C LEU A 47 -3.82 24.27 -2.25
N VAL A 48 -3.11 25.11 -2.99
CA VAL A 48 -2.02 24.67 -3.89
C VAL A 48 -0.90 23.99 -3.09
N ARG A 49 -0.50 24.56 -1.94
CA ARG A 49 0.51 23.96 -1.05
C ARG A 49 0.04 22.61 -0.49
N TRP A 50 -1.24 22.50 -0.13
CA TRP A 50 -1.83 21.28 0.37
C TRP A 50 -1.89 20.19 -0.71
N VAL A 51 -2.31 20.53 -1.93
CA VAL A 51 -2.31 19.61 -3.08
C VAL A 51 -0.89 19.13 -3.39
N LEU A 52 0.10 20.02 -3.38
CA LEU A 52 1.50 19.64 -3.59
C LEU A 52 2.01 18.71 -2.49
N ARG A 53 1.66 18.98 -1.22
CA ARG A 53 1.98 18.10 -0.09
C ARG A 53 1.33 16.72 -0.25
N LEU A 54 0.05 16.67 -0.63
CA LEU A 54 -0.66 15.43 -0.92
C LEU A 54 0.01 14.66 -2.05
N ALA A 55 0.42 15.34 -3.13
CA ALA A 55 1.08 14.73 -4.26
C ALA A 55 2.45 14.12 -3.89
N ILE A 56 3.20 14.75 -2.98
CA ILE A 56 4.47 14.21 -2.44
C ILE A 56 4.18 12.96 -1.60
N VAL A 57 3.21 13.03 -0.70
CA VAL A 57 2.86 11.94 0.22
C VAL A 57 2.28 10.73 -0.51
N ALA A 58 1.47 10.94 -1.54
CA ALA A 58 0.86 9.87 -2.33
C ALA A 58 1.81 9.25 -3.38
N ALA A 59 2.97 9.87 -3.65
CA ALA A 59 3.89 9.42 -4.70
C ALA A 59 4.36 7.97 -4.52
N ALA A 60 4.57 7.52 -3.28
CA ALA A 60 4.97 6.14 -2.99
C ALA A 60 3.84 5.13 -3.27
N ASP A 61 2.60 5.49 -2.98
CA ASP A 61 1.43 4.63 -3.24
C ASP A 61 1.13 4.53 -4.73
N VAL A 62 1.21 5.65 -5.46
CA VAL A 62 1.06 5.65 -6.92
C VAL A 62 2.13 4.78 -7.58
N LEU A 63 3.38 4.83 -7.09
CA LEU A 63 4.44 3.94 -7.56
C LEU A 63 4.13 2.47 -7.26
N PHE A 64 3.67 2.15 -6.05
CA PHE A 64 3.25 0.78 -5.70
C PHE A 64 2.15 0.26 -6.65
N VAL A 65 1.11 1.06 -6.90
CA VAL A 65 0.03 0.71 -7.81
C VAL A 65 0.53 0.50 -9.23
N ALA A 66 1.43 1.36 -9.72
CA ALA A 66 2.03 1.23 -11.04
C ALA A 66 2.83 -0.08 -11.17
N LEU A 67 3.66 -0.40 -10.16
CA LEU A 67 4.44 -1.65 -10.14
C LEU A 67 3.53 -2.88 -10.06
N LEU A 68 2.47 -2.84 -9.25
CA LEU A 68 1.47 -3.91 -9.16
C LEU A 68 0.75 -4.12 -10.50
N ALA A 69 0.39 -3.05 -11.20
CA ALA A 69 -0.22 -3.12 -12.53
C ALA A 69 0.73 -3.71 -13.57
N VAL A 70 2.02 -3.34 -13.56
CA VAL A 70 3.06 -3.93 -14.43
C VAL A 70 3.25 -5.42 -14.12
N ALA A 71 3.30 -5.80 -12.84
CA ALA A 71 3.42 -7.20 -12.43
C ALA A 71 2.21 -8.03 -12.89
N ALA A 72 0.99 -7.52 -12.69
CA ALA A 72 -0.24 -8.16 -13.16
C ALA A 72 -0.27 -8.28 -14.70
N TRP A 73 0.22 -7.26 -15.41
CA TRP A 73 0.33 -7.28 -16.87
C TRP A 73 1.35 -8.32 -17.36
N GLY A 74 2.51 -8.41 -16.72
CA GLY A 74 3.51 -9.46 -16.98
C GLY A 74 2.95 -10.85 -16.72
N LEU A 75 2.23 -11.04 -15.61
CA LEU A 75 1.59 -12.32 -15.29
C LEU A 75 0.53 -12.72 -16.34
N ALA A 76 -0.28 -11.76 -16.79
CA ALA A 76 -1.25 -11.96 -17.87
C ALA A 76 -0.57 -12.39 -19.18
N TRP A 77 0.55 -11.75 -19.52
CA TRP A 77 1.35 -12.07 -20.69
C TRP A 77 1.94 -13.49 -20.62
N CYS A 78 2.56 -13.84 -19.50
CA CYS A 78 3.16 -15.17 -19.30
C CYS A 78 2.13 -16.30 -19.29
N THR A 79 0.90 -16.04 -18.83
CA THR A 79 -0.18 -17.03 -18.77
C THR A 79 -1.06 -17.05 -20.03
N ALA A 80 -0.81 -16.18 -21.01
CA ALA A 80 -1.60 -16.07 -22.23
C ALA A 80 -1.74 -17.43 -22.94
N ARG A 81 -0.69 -18.24 -23.04
CA ARG A 81 -0.74 -19.54 -23.75
C ARG A 81 -1.41 -20.68 -22.97
N ARG A 82 -1.67 -20.53 -21.66
CA ARG A 82 -2.10 -21.65 -20.78
C ARG A 82 -3.52 -21.43 -20.26
N ARG A 83 -4.53 -21.98 -20.94
CA ARG A 83 -5.96 -21.78 -20.64
C ARG A 83 -6.33 -22.01 -19.16
N ARG A 84 -5.81 -23.05 -18.51
CA ARG A 84 -6.06 -23.33 -17.08
C ARG A 84 -5.50 -22.23 -16.17
N LEU A 85 -4.33 -21.68 -16.50
CA LEU A 85 -3.70 -20.62 -15.72
C LEU A 85 -4.35 -19.25 -15.93
N ARG A 86 -5.06 -19.04 -17.05
CA ARG A 86 -5.73 -17.76 -17.33
C ARG A 86 -6.76 -17.39 -16.25
N SER A 87 -7.56 -18.38 -15.81
CA SER A 87 -8.56 -18.17 -14.77
C SER A 87 -7.90 -17.87 -13.42
N ALA A 88 -6.90 -18.69 -13.04
CA ALA A 88 -6.15 -18.50 -11.81
C ALA A 88 -5.43 -17.15 -11.77
N CYS A 89 -4.78 -16.74 -12.85
CA CYS A 89 -4.12 -15.43 -12.99
C CYS A 89 -5.11 -14.27 -12.81
N ARG A 90 -6.31 -14.39 -13.39
CA ARG A 90 -7.35 -13.37 -13.24
C ARG A 90 -7.80 -13.25 -11.78
N VAL A 91 -8.10 -14.37 -11.13
CA VAL A 91 -8.49 -14.40 -9.71
C VAL A 91 -7.37 -13.82 -8.84
N LEU A 92 -6.12 -14.25 -9.06
CA LEU A 92 -4.96 -13.75 -8.32
C LEU A 92 -4.76 -12.24 -8.50
N THR A 93 -4.94 -11.73 -9.71
CA THR A 93 -4.86 -10.29 -9.99
C THR A 93 -5.91 -9.54 -9.20
N VAL A 94 -7.18 -9.95 -9.28
CA VAL A 94 -8.28 -9.30 -8.55
C VAL A 94 -8.05 -9.37 -7.04
N ALA A 95 -7.65 -10.54 -6.53
CA ALA A 95 -7.34 -10.74 -5.13
C ALA A 95 -6.19 -9.83 -4.66
N ALA A 96 -5.11 -9.68 -5.44
CA ALA A 96 -3.99 -8.81 -5.10
C ALA A 96 -4.41 -7.34 -4.99
N PHE A 97 -5.21 -6.82 -5.94
CA PHE A 97 -5.74 -5.45 -5.88
C PHE A 97 -6.72 -5.26 -4.72
N LEU A 98 -7.58 -6.24 -4.45
CA LEU A 98 -8.55 -6.20 -3.35
C LEU A 98 -7.86 -6.18 -1.99
N VAL A 99 -6.92 -7.12 -1.77
CA VAL A 99 -6.13 -7.20 -0.52
C VAL A 99 -5.31 -5.94 -0.33
N ALA A 100 -4.70 -5.40 -1.40
CA ALA A 100 -4.02 -4.12 -1.33
C ALA A 100 -4.97 -2.97 -0.94
N GLY A 101 -6.17 -2.91 -1.51
CA GLY A 101 -7.18 -1.92 -1.14
C GLY A 101 -7.58 -2.00 0.33
N TRP A 102 -7.91 -3.20 0.81
CA TRP A 102 -8.24 -3.44 2.21
C TRP A 102 -7.11 -3.06 3.15
N TYR A 103 -5.87 -3.49 2.84
CA TYR A 103 -4.70 -3.14 3.62
C TYR A 103 -4.46 -1.63 3.66
N GLY A 104 -4.64 -0.94 2.53
CA GLY A 104 -4.54 0.52 2.44
C GLY A 104 -5.50 1.23 3.38
N VAL A 105 -6.79 0.83 3.39
CA VAL A 105 -7.78 1.42 4.30
C VAL A 105 -7.56 1.02 5.75
N ALA A 106 -7.24 -0.26 6.02
CA ALA A 106 -6.94 -0.73 7.37
C ALA A 106 -5.71 -0.03 7.97
N SER A 107 -4.76 0.41 7.13
CA SER A 107 -3.60 1.18 7.59
C SER A 107 -3.95 2.59 8.10
N VAL A 108 -5.09 3.17 7.71
CA VAL A 108 -5.49 4.54 8.13
C VAL A 108 -5.66 4.66 9.65
N PRO A 109 -6.50 3.87 10.33
CA PRO A 109 -6.62 3.95 11.80
C PRO A 109 -5.29 3.62 12.48
N MET A 110 -4.50 2.71 11.91
CA MET A 110 -3.18 2.36 12.42
C MET A 110 -2.24 3.56 12.42
N TYR A 111 -2.13 4.25 11.29
CA TYR A 111 -1.32 5.47 11.17
C TYR A 111 -1.77 6.55 12.15
N ARG A 112 -3.06 6.68 12.43
CA ARG A 112 -3.56 7.66 13.41
C ARG A 112 -3.10 7.36 14.84
N MET A 113 -2.89 6.09 15.18
CA MET A 113 -2.47 5.70 16.53
C MET A 113 -0.96 5.62 16.68
N THR A 114 -0.30 4.86 15.81
CA THR A 114 1.12 4.53 15.97
C THR A 114 2.00 5.54 15.26
N MET A 115 1.45 6.33 14.33
CA MET A 115 2.20 7.17 13.39
C MET A 115 3.25 6.40 12.58
N VAL A 116 3.17 5.06 12.52
CA VAL A 116 4.17 4.19 11.89
C VAL A 116 3.45 3.09 11.08
N PRO A 117 3.92 2.77 9.86
CA PRO A 117 3.39 1.65 9.09
C PRO A 117 3.55 0.31 9.82
N ILE A 118 2.63 -0.61 9.57
CA ILE A 118 2.71 -1.99 10.09
C ILE A 118 3.90 -2.70 9.43
N THR A 119 4.84 -3.18 10.24
CA THR A 119 5.95 -4.05 9.82
C THR A 119 5.75 -5.46 10.39
N VAL A 120 6.43 -6.46 9.82
CA VAL A 120 6.43 -7.82 10.39
C VAL A 120 6.95 -7.84 11.83
N GLU A 121 7.96 -7.03 12.13
CA GLU A 121 8.53 -6.90 13.50
C GLU A 121 7.47 -6.42 14.50
N LEU A 122 6.70 -5.39 14.13
CA LEU A 122 5.61 -4.88 14.96
C LEU A 122 4.50 -5.92 15.15
N LEU A 123 4.20 -6.69 14.10
CA LEU A 123 3.23 -7.79 14.15
C LEU A 123 3.70 -8.93 15.06
N SER A 124 5.00 -9.23 15.08
CA SER A 124 5.58 -10.23 15.99
C SER A 124 5.59 -9.73 17.44
N PHE A 125 5.88 -8.45 17.65
CA PHE A 125 5.87 -7.84 18.99
C PHE A 125 4.46 -7.79 19.60
N SER A 126 3.43 -7.58 18.79
CA SER A 126 2.03 -7.58 19.24
C SER A 126 1.46 -8.98 19.55
N GLY A 127 2.30 -10.04 19.53
CA GLY A 127 1.85 -11.42 19.71
C GLY A 127 1.08 -11.99 18.51
N GLY A 128 1.25 -11.40 17.32
CA GLY A 128 0.69 -11.87 16.06
C GLY A 128 -0.51 -11.07 15.54
N PRO A 129 -0.97 -11.40 14.31
CA PRO A 129 -2.00 -10.63 13.60
C PRO A 129 -3.38 -10.68 14.26
N VAL A 130 -3.72 -11.77 14.95
CA VAL A 130 -5.05 -11.92 15.58
C VAL A 130 -5.19 -11.01 16.81
N LEU A 131 -4.17 -10.97 17.66
CA LEU A 131 -4.14 -10.07 18.82
C LEU A 131 -4.08 -8.61 18.39
N MET A 132 -3.29 -8.31 17.35
CA MET A 132 -3.28 -6.96 16.78
C MET A 132 -4.65 -6.56 16.22
N ALA A 133 -5.35 -7.47 15.52
CA ALA A 133 -6.68 -7.19 14.99
C ALA A 133 -7.72 -6.93 16.09
N SER A 134 -7.69 -7.67 17.20
CA SER A 134 -8.62 -7.44 18.31
C SER A 134 -8.36 -6.11 19.02
N SER A 135 -7.10 -5.72 19.18
CA SER A 135 -6.73 -4.38 19.68
C SER A 135 -7.16 -3.25 18.75
N LEU A 136 -7.35 -3.54 17.45
CA LEU A 136 -7.74 -2.54 16.47
C LEU A 136 -9.22 -2.41 16.20
N ALA A 137 -10.00 -3.42 16.57
CA ALA A 137 -11.45 -3.42 16.43
C ALA A 137 -12.12 -2.13 16.93
N PRO A 138 -11.73 -1.53 18.08
CA PRO A 138 -12.35 -0.29 18.58
C PRO A 138 -12.10 0.94 17.70
N PHE A 139 -11.05 0.93 16.86
CA PHE A 139 -10.67 2.08 16.04
C PHE A 139 -11.31 2.06 14.64
N PHE A 140 -11.96 0.95 14.28
CA PHE A 140 -12.75 0.88 13.06
C PHE A 140 -14.09 1.60 13.26
N ASN A 141 -14.12 2.88 12.88
CA ASN A 141 -15.38 3.61 12.79
C ASN A 141 -16.27 3.08 11.64
N VAL A 142 -17.55 3.44 11.66
CA VAL A 142 -18.53 3.08 10.61
C VAL A 142 -18.03 3.50 9.22
N ALA A 143 -17.32 4.63 9.12
CA ALA A 143 -16.75 5.11 7.86
C ALA A 143 -15.66 4.18 7.30
N SER A 144 -14.82 3.58 8.14
CA SER A 144 -13.79 2.62 7.74
C SER A 144 -14.42 1.33 7.24
N ILE A 145 -15.44 0.83 7.96
CA ILE A 145 -16.21 -0.36 7.55
C ILE A 145 -16.91 -0.09 6.20
N ALA A 146 -17.58 1.06 6.07
CA ALA A 146 -18.22 1.47 4.82
C ALA A 146 -17.20 1.59 3.67
N SER A 147 -15.99 2.09 3.93
CA SER A 147 -14.91 2.18 2.94
C SER A 147 -14.41 0.80 2.51
N LEU A 148 -14.24 -0.15 3.44
CA LEU A 148 -13.86 -1.53 3.13
C LEU A 148 -14.93 -2.23 2.27
N LEU A 149 -16.21 -2.03 2.61
CA LEU A 149 -17.33 -2.52 1.81
C LEU A 149 -17.35 -1.85 0.43
N ALA A 150 -17.15 -0.53 0.35
CA ALA A 150 -17.10 0.21 -0.91
C ALA A 150 -15.96 -0.27 -1.82
N ILE A 151 -14.79 -0.63 -1.27
CA ILE A 151 -13.69 -1.23 -2.05
C ILE A 151 -14.10 -2.60 -2.58
N THR A 152 -14.73 -3.42 -1.75
CA THR A 152 -15.17 -4.77 -2.15
C THR A 152 -16.23 -4.70 -3.25
N VAL A 153 -17.25 -3.85 -3.06
CA VAL A 153 -18.30 -3.62 -4.05
C VAL A 153 -17.74 -2.94 -5.30
N GLY A 154 -16.85 -1.97 -5.16
CA GLY A 154 -16.23 -1.24 -6.25
C GLY A 154 -15.32 -2.13 -7.12
N THR A 155 -14.55 -3.03 -6.51
CA THR A 155 -13.75 -4.02 -7.25
C THR A 155 -14.63 -5.06 -7.92
N ALA A 156 -15.68 -5.55 -7.27
CA ALA A 156 -16.66 -6.44 -7.88
C ALA A 156 -17.37 -5.76 -9.07
N ALA A 157 -17.78 -4.49 -8.91
CA ALA A 157 -18.39 -3.68 -9.95
C ALA A 157 -17.42 -3.41 -11.11
N ALA A 158 -16.14 -3.12 -10.83
CA ALA A 158 -15.10 -2.96 -11.85
C ALA A 158 -14.90 -4.25 -12.66
N VAL A 159 -14.86 -5.40 -11.98
CA VAL A 159 -14.74 -6.71 -12.63
C VAL A 159 -15.98 -7.00 -13.47
N TRP A 160 -17.18 -6.78 -12.92
CA TRP A 160 -18.45 -6.96 -13.63
C TRP A 160 -18.57 -6.03 -14.83
N TRP A 161 -18.25 -4.75 -14.67
CA TRP A 161 -18.21 -3.74 -15.71
C TRP A 161 -17.22 -4.13 -16.82
N SER A 162 -16.02 -4.60 -16.47
CA SER A 162 -15.03 -5.13 -17.43
C SER A 162 -15.49 -6.38 -18.17
N TRP A 163 -16.38 -7.15 -17.55
CA TRP A 163 -16.97 -8.32 -18.15
C TRP A 163 -18.06 -7.94 -19.15
N GLN A 164 -18.98 -7.05 -18.73
CA GLN A 164 -20.14 -6.63 -19.52
C GLN A 164 -19.75 -5.73 -20.69
N HIS A 165 -19.02 -4.66 -20.39
CA HIS A 165 -18.50 -3.77 -21.40
C HIS A 165 -17.22 -4.42 -21.88
N ARG A 166 -17.29 -5.23 -22.94
CA ARG A 166 -16.10 -5.74 -23.65
C ARG A 166 -15.20 -4.53 -23.94
N HIS A 167 -14.25 -4.27 -23.03
CA HIS A 167 -13.65 -2.94 -22.93
C HIS A 167 -13.15 -2.52 -24.29
N SER A 168 -13.59 -1.34 -24.72
CA SER A 168 -13.32 -0.89 -26.07
C SER A 168 -11.82 -1.02 -26.32
N PRO A 169 -11.39 -1.49 -27.50
CA PRO A 169 -9.97 -1.64 -27.82
C PRO A 169 -9.18 -0.32 -27.64
N ARG A 170 -9.88 0.82 -27.44
CA ARG A 170 -9.31 2.12 -27.07
C ARG A 170 -8.61 2.11 -25.70
N LEU A 171 -9.22 1.57 -24.64
CA LEU A 171 -8.59 1.51 -23.32
C LEU A 171 -7.39 0.56 -23.30
N GLY A 172 -7.49 -0.57 -24.01
CA GLY A 172 -6.36 -1.51 -24.18
C GLY A 172 -5.16 -0.92 -24.93
N ARG A 173 -5.35 0.15 -25.73
CA ARG A 173 -4.26 0.87 -26.41
C ARG A 173 -3.43 1.70 -25.44
N LEU A 174 -4.02 2.22 -24.35
CA LEU A 174 -3.29 2.97 -23.33
C LEU A 174 -2.31 2.09 -22.54
N MET A 175 -2.61 0.79 -22.41
CA MET A 175 -1.70 -0.19 -21.80
C MET A 175 -0.80 -0.90 -22.82
N ARG A 176 -0.49 -0.27 -23.96
CA ARG A 176 0.59 -0.75 -24.83
C ARG A 176 1.93 -0.50 -24.14
N ALA A 177 2.88 -1.41 -24.33
CA ALA A 177 4.22 -1.29 -23.74
C ALA A 177 4.85 0.08 -24.00
N GLY A 178 4.68 0.63 -25.21
CA GLY A 178 5.19 1.95 -25.59
C GLY A 178 4.61 3.14 -24.81
N VAL A 179 3.44 3.00 -24.16
CA VAL A 179 2.85 4.02 -23.28
C VAL A 179 3.09 3.68 -21.81
N LEU A 180 2.98 2.40 -21.45
CA LEU A 180 3.15 1.94 -20.08
C LEU A 180 4.57 2.21 -19.55
N VAL A 181 5.59 1.89 -20.35
CA VAL A 181 7.00 2.09 -19.96
C VAL A 181 7.31 3.55 -19.64
N PRO A 182 7.05 4.54 -20.52
CA PRO A 182 7.35 5.93 -20.20
C PRO A 182 6.52 6.46 -19.03
N VAL A 183 5.26 6.02 -18.86
CA VAL A 183 4.44 6.39 -17.69
C VAL A 183 5.06 5.85 -16.39
N VAL A 184 5.48 4.58 -16.37
CA VAL A 184 6.13 3.99 -15.19
C VAL A 184 7.46 4.68 -14.90
N VAL A 185 8.27 4.96 -15.94
CA VAL A 185 9.52 5.72 -15.79
C VAL A 185 9.26 7.11 -15.20
N LEU A 186 8.24 7.81 -15.68
CA LEU A 186 7.85 9.13 -15.16
C LEU A 186 7.42 9.04 -13.69
N ILE A 187 6.62 8.03 -13.33
CA ILE A 187 6.21 7.80 -11.93
C ILE A 187 7.43 7.51 -11.05
N VAL A 188 8.35 6.65 -11.50
CA VAL A 188 9.59 6.35 -10.77
C VAL A 188 10.42 7.61 -10.59
N ALA A 189 10.62 8.41 -11.64
CA ALA A 189 11.38 9.65 -11.58
C ALA A 189 10.73 10.64 -10.61
N TYR A 190 9.42 10.86 -10.72
CA TYR A 190 8.65 11.74 -9.83
C TYR A 190 8.73 11.29 -8.36
N THR A 191 8.49 10.01 -8.08
CA THR A 191 8.59 9.46 -6.72
C THR A 191 10.01 9.56 -6.17
N SER A 192 11.04 9.45 -7.03
CA SER A 192 12.45 9.62 -6.63
C SER A 192 12.75 11.06 -6.24
N VAL A 193 12.26 12.04 -7.01
CA VAL A 193 12.36 13.47 -6.67
C VAL A 193 11.63 13.78 -5.37
N CYS A 194 10.40 13.28 -5.20
CA CYS A 194 9.63 13.44 -3.96
C CYS A 194 10.37 12.84 -2.76
N ARG A 195 10.97 11.66 -2.91
CA ARG A 195 11.78 11.03 -1.85
C ARG A 195 13.04 11.84 -1.53
N ALA A 196 13.72 12.39 -2.52
CA ALA A 196 14.88 13.25 -2.31
C ALA A 196 14.46 14.51 -1.53
N TYR A 197 13.36 15.16 -1.94
CA TYR A 197 12.78 16.31 -1.25
C TYR A 197 12.42 16.00 0.21
N VAL A 198 11.70 14.90 0.46
CA VAL A 198 11.34 14.47 1.82
C VAL A 198 12.58 14.23 2.69
N ARG A 199 13.67 13.68 2.13
CA ARG A 199 14.92 13.47 2.88
C ARG A 199 15.66 14.77 3.18
N GLY A 200 15.64 15.73 2.25
CA GLY A 200 16.34 17.01 2.39
C GLY A 200 15.60 18.01 3.29
N GLU A 201 14.29 18.15 3.10
CA GLU A 201 13.48 19.19 3.76
C GLU A 201 12.76 18.71 5.02
N TRP A 202 12.45 17.40 5.12
CA TRP A 202 11.78 16.84 6.30
C TRP A 202 12.79 16.08 7.17
N THR A 203 13.79 16.83 7.65
CA THR A 203 14.92 16.29 8.42
C THR A 203 14.50 15.71 9.77
N ASP A 204 13.52 16.32 10.43
CA ASP A 204 12.99 15.84 11.71
C ASP A 204 12.43 14.40 11.57
N PRO A 205 12.99 13.41 12.28
CA PRO A 205 12.53 12.02 12.25
C PRO A 205 11.14 11.83 12.90
N ASN A 206 10.73 12.74 13.77
CA ASN A 206 9.43 12.71 14.44
C ASN A 206 8.33 13.42 13.65
N ARG A 207 8.70 14.04 12.53
CA ARG A 207 7.74 14.65 11.62
C ARG A 207 6.80 13.61 11.01
N TRP A 208 5.54 13.64 11.42
CA TRP A 208 4.54 12.67 10.99
C TRP A 208 4.32 12.69 9.46
N GLU A 209 4.46 13.84 8.76
CA GLU A 209 4.31 13.88 7.29
C GLU A 209 5.33 12.98 6.59
N ARG A 210 6.55 12.88 7.13
CA ARG A 210 7.59 11.97 6.63
C ARG A 210 7.16 10.53 6.75
N ARG A 211 6.57 10.15 7.89
CA ARG A 211 6.11 8.77 8.13
C ARG A 211 4.93 8.40 7.22
N ILE A 212 4.02 9.35 6.99
CA ILE A 212 2.89 9.15 6.08
C ILE A 212 3.32 9.14 4.60
N SER A 213 4.47 9.72 4.24
CA SER A 213 4.97 9.64 2.84
C SER A 213 5.39 8.24 2.40
N TYR A 214 5.57 7.30 3.32
CA TYR A 214 5.84 5.91 2.98
C TYR A 214 4.56 5.18 2.59
N SER A 215 4.68 4.31 1.57
CA SER A 215 3.60 3.40 1.22
C SER A 215 3.57 2.25 2.22
N PRO A 216 2.44 2.01 2.92
CA PRO A 216 2.37 0.92 3.90
C PRO A 216 2.63 -0.44 3.22
N HIS A 217 2.17 -0.63 1.97
CA HIS A 217 2.39 -1.87 1.22
C HIS A 217 3.86 -2.12 0.95
N ALA A 218 4.58 -1.08 0.48
CA ALA A 218 6.00 -1.20 0.19
C ALA A 218 6.80 -1.50 1.47
N VAL A 219 6.50 -0.81 2.56
CA VAL A 219 7.15 -1.04 3.85
C VAL A 219 6.90 -2.47 4.34
N PHE A 220 5.66 -2.92 4.33
CA PHE A 220 5.31 -4.28 4.73
C PHE A 220 6.03 -5.33 3.87
N LEU A 221 5.96 -5.22 2.55
CA LEU A 221 6.63 -6.15 1.63
C LEU A 221 8.15 -6.17 1.84
N THR A 222 8.78 -5.00 2.00
CA THR A 222 10.22 -4.95 2.29
C THR A 222 10.57 -5.56 3.63
N SER A 223 9.70 -5.46 4.64
CA SER A 223 9.89 -6.13 5.93
C SER A 223 9.77 -7.65 5.80
N CYS A 224 8.79 -8.16 5.04
CA CYS A 224 8.69 -9.59 4.74
C CYS A 224 9.92 -10.11 3.98
N LEU A 225 10.41 -9.36 3.00
CA LEU A 225 11.61 -9.74 2.24
C LEU A 225 12.85 -9.74 3.14
N ARG A 226 13.04 -8.70 3.96
CA ARG A 226 14.16 -8.63 4.90
C ARG A 226 14.14 -9.82 5.85
N GLU A 227 12.97 -10.18 6.36
CA GLU A 227 12.79 -11.32 7.25
C GLU A 227 13.09 -12.64 6.54
N LEU A 228 12.65 -12.81 5.28
CA LEU A 228 12.95 -13.99 4.48
C LEU A 228 14.46 -14.17 4.21
N PHE A 229 15.22 -13.08 4.12
CA PHE A 229 16.67 -13.11 3.90
C PHE A 229 17.50 -13.09 5.18
N ARG A 230 16.88 -12.98 6.36
CA ARG A 230 17.59 -13.05 7.63
C ARG A 230 17.98 -14.51 7.89
N SER A 231 19.28 -14.79 7.84
CA SER A 231 19.83 -16.14 8.07
C SER A 231 19.64 -16.60 9.51
N ASP A 232 19.62 -15.65 10.44
CA ASP A 232 19.34 -15.91 11.84
C ASP A 232 17.81 -15.93 12.00
N ARG A 233 17.24 -17.13 12.18
CA ARG A 233 15.85 -17.29 12.64
C ARG A 233 15.65 -16.35 13.82
N LEU A 234 14.50 -15.67 13.88
CA LEU A 234 14.03 -14.83 14.99
C LEU A 234 14.22 -15.49 16.37
N THR A 235 15.44 -15.56 16.86
CA THR A 235 15.73 -15.43 18.26
C THR A 235 15.44 -13.97 18.53
N PHE A 236 14.18 -13.70 18.90
CA PHE A 236 13.87 -12.63 19.82
C PHE A 236 14.70 -12.90 21.10
N SER A 237 16.01 -12.66 21.03
CA SER A 237 16.75 -12.15 22.18
C SER A 237 16.23 -10.72 22.31
N LEU A 238 15.03 -10.63 22.90
CA LEU A 238 14.94 -9.75 24.03
C LEU A 238 16.01 -10.32 24.95
N ASP A 239 17.17 -9.68 25.02
CA ASP A 239 18.00 -9.84 26.19
C ASP A 239 17.09 -9.43 27.34
N ALA A 240 16.40 -10.43 27.92
CA ALA A 240 15.58 -10.27 29.10
C ALA A 240 16.44 -9.78 30.28
N ASP A 241 17.76 -9.87 30.13
CA ASP A 241 18.78 -9.33 31.02
C ASP A 241 18.96 -7.79 30.88
N GLU A 242 18.39 -7.16 29.85
CA GLU A 242 18.44 -5.70 29.64
C GLU A 242 17.06 -5.02 29.74
N VAL A 243 16.09 -5.69 30.38
CA VAL A 243 14.96 -4.97 30.96
C VAL A 243 15.52 -4.22 32.16
N ASP A 244 15.76 -2.93 31.99
CA ASP A 244 16.16 -2.03 33.07
C ASP A 244 15.06 -2.03 34.15
N THR A 245 15.21 -2.91 35.13
CA THR A 245 14.29 -3.03 36.26
C THR A 245 14.49 -1.88 37.25
N ALA A 246 15.47 -0.98 37.03
CA ALA A 246 15.69 0.19 37.89
C ALA A 246 14.47 1.13 37.89
N ASP A 247 13.77 1.27 36.76
CA ASP A 247 12.51 2.05 36.67
C ASP A 247 11.35 1.42 37.46
N PHE A 248 11.48 0.15 37.85
CA PHE A 248 10.50 -0.59 38.64
C PHE A 248 10.97 -0.92 40.06
N ASP A 249 12.17 -0.47 40.47
CA ASP A 249 12.64 -0.57 41.85
C ASP A 249 12.04 0.60 42.65
N PRO A 250 11.01 0.36 43.51
CA PRO A 250 10.37 1.43 44.27
C PRO A 250 11.31 2.12 45.27
N HIS A 251 12.53 1.60 45.46
CA HIS A 251 13.54 2.14 46.36
C HIS A 251 14.69 2.86 45.64
N ALA A 252 14.62 3.06 44.31
CA ALA A 252 15.66 3.76 43.56
C ALA A 252 15.90 5.19 44.08
N ASP A 253 14.83 5.87 44.53
CA ASP A 253 14.90 7.23 45.09
C ASP A 253 15.48 7.29 46.51
N GLU A 254 15.47 6.19 47.28
CA GLU A 254 15.96 6.19 48.67
C GLU A 254 17.49 6.10 48.77
N ARG A 255 18.19 5.73 47.68
CA ARG A 255 19.66 5.51 47.70
C ARG A 255 20.46 6.76 47.36
N THR A 256 19.86 7.78 46.76
CA THR A 256 20.53 9.03 46.37
C THR A 256 20.65 10.05 47.50
N GLU A 257 20.04 9.80 48.66
CA GLU A 257 20.04 10.74 49.81
C GLU A 257 20.99 10.37 50.96
N ARG A 258 21.89 9.39 50.80
CA ARG A 258 22.91 9.12 51.83
C ARG A 258 24.24 9.84 51.50
N PRO A 259 24.61 10.89 52.26
CA PRO A 259 25.87 11.62 52.10
C PRO A 259 27.09 10.81 52.57
#